data_AF-A0A932MW99-F1
#
_entry.id   AF-A0A932MW99-F1
#
_cell.length_a   1.000
_cell.length_b   1.000
_cell.length_c   1.000
_cell.angle_alpha   90.00
_cell.angle_beta   90.00
_cell.angle_gamma   90.00
#
_symmetry.space_group_name_H-M   'P 1'
#
loop_
_entity.id
_entity.type
_entity.pdbx_description
1 polymer ?
#
loop_
_entity_poly.entity_id
_entity_poly.type
_entity_poly.pdbx_seq_one_letter_code
_entity_poly.pdbx_strand_id
1 'polypeptide(L)'
;DFYQSTDVHIHVPEGAMPKDGPSAGITMAVALVSALTKIPVRHDIAMTGEITLRGRVLPIGGLKEKSLAAHRAEIREVIIPKENEKDLEEVPKSVAKSLKFTVVDHMDEVLRHSLVLDSPDEFFARAKIADKESEEAARTTPPTSSSVQ
;
A
#
# COMPACT_ATOMS: atom_id res chain seq x y z
N ASP A 1 1.32 19.46 -4.59
CA ASP A 1 2.57 20.22 -4.81
C ASP A 1 3.84 19.38 -4.85
N PHE A 2 4.01 18.34 -4.01
CA PHE A 2 5.26 17.55 -3.98
C PHE A 2 5.71 17.00 -5.35
N TYR A 3 4.77 16.61 -6.21
CA TYR A 3 5.04 16.04 -7.53
C TYR A 3 5.71 17.01 -8.51
N GLN A 4 5.76 18.31 -8.20
CA GLN A 4 6.40 19.33 -9.04
C GLN A 4 7.86 19.62 -8.63
N SER A 5 8.21 19.34 -7.37
CA SER A 5 9.49 19.74 -6.77
C SER A 5 10.31 18.57 -6.24
N THR A 6 9.86 17.34 -6.45
CA THR A 6 10.49 16.15 -5.88
C THR A 6 10.51 15.01 -6.90
N ASP A 7 11.72 14.59 -7.25
CA ASP A 7 11.94 13.39 -8.04
C ASP A 7 11.90 12.16 -7.14
N VAL A 8 11.23 11.10 -7.61
CA VAL A 8 11.10 9.83 -6.90
C VAL A 8 11.90 8.76 -7.63
N HIS A 9 12.84 8.14 -6.91
CA HIS A 9 13.56 6.96 -7.38
C HIS A 9 13.09 5.75 -6.59
N ILE A 10 12.50 4.76 -7.27
CA ILE A 10 12.09 3.49 -6.66
C ILE A 10 13.13 2.42 -7.02
N HIS A 11 13.86 1.94 -6.02
CA HIS A 11 14.76 0.81 -6.17
C HIS A 11 14.12 -0.45 -5.57
N VAL A 12 13.98 -1.48 -6.38
CA VAL A 12 13.54 -2.81 -5.93
C VAL A 12 14.73 -3.77 -6.11
N PRO A 13 15.46 -4.16 -5.04
CA PRO A 13 16.72 -4.92 -5.14
C PRO A 13 16.51 -6.35 -5.63
N GLU A 14 17.32 -6.86 -6.56
CA GLU A 14 17.28 -8.26 -7.06
C GLU A 14 18.52 -9.09 -6.71
N GLY A 15 18.28 -10.41 -6.68
CA GLY A 15 19.05 -11.36 -7.50
C GLY A 15 18.17 -11.97 -8.62
N ALA A 16 18.60 -11.85 -9.88
CA ALA A 16 18.26 -12.54 -11.14
C ALA A 16 16.80 -12.95 -11.51
N MET A 17 15.79 -12.83 -10.64
CA MET A 17 14.41 -13.24 -10.88
C MET A 17 13.53 -12.04 -11.24
N PRO A 18 12.92 -11.99 -12.45
CA PRO A 18 12.14 -10.85 -12.91
C PRO A 18 11.08 -10.42 -11.90
N LYS A 19 11.16 -9.18 -11.43
CA LYS A 19 10.11 -8.56 -10.59
C LYS A 19 8.92 -8.00 -11.37
N ASP A 20 8.56 -8.65 -12.46
CA ASP A 20 7.42 -8.26 -13.27
C ASP A 20 6.13 -8.83 -12.67
N GLY A 21 5.30 -7.93 -12.14
CA GLY A 21 3.93 -8.24 -11.74
C GLY A 21 3.29 -7.10 -10.94
N PRO A 22 1.99 -6.80 -11.16
CA PRO A 22 1.30 -5.70 -10.48
C PRO A 22 1.18 -5.92 -8.96
N SER A 23 1.49 -7.12 -8.46
CA SER A 23 1.33 -7.54 -7.07
C SER A 23 2.17 -6.80 -6.03
N ALA A 24 3.11 -5.94 -6.44
CA ALA A 24 3.88 -5.06 -5.55
C ALA A 24 3.26 -3.66 -5.41
N GLY A 25 2.08 -3.42 -5.99
CA GLY A 25 1.42 -2.12 -6.05
C GLY A 25 1.22 -1.48 -4.67
N ILE A 26 0.64 -2.23 -3.73
CA ILE A 26 0.45 -1.73 -2.36
C ILE A 26 1.80 -1.47 -1.65
N THR A 27 2.82 -2.29 -1.91
CA THR A 27 4.16 -2.13 -1.32
C THR A 27 4.82 -0.84 -1.76
N MET A 28 4.77 -0.54 -3.07
CA MET A 28 5.31 0.70 -3.61
C MET A 28 4.55 1.91 -3.07
N ALA A 29 3.22 1.82 -2.95
CA ALA A 29 2.40 2.87 -2.38
C ALA A 29 2.76 3.14 -0.91
N VAL A 30 2.89 2.10 -0.07
CA VAL A 30 3.35 2.26 1.33
C VAL A 30 4.73 2.90 1.39
N ALA A 31 5.68 2.43 0.58
CA ALA A 31 7.04 2.97 0.56
C ALA A 31 7.07 4.45 0.18
N LEU A 32 6.28 4.84 -0.82
CA LEU A 32 6.16 6.24 -1.24
C LEU A 32 5.51 7.10 -0.15
N VAL A 33 4.40 6.65 0.45
CA VAL A 33 3.73 7.38 1.53
C VAL A 33 4.68 7.54 2.72
N SER A 34 5.38 6.48 3.11
CA SER A 34 6.39 6.54 4.17
C SER A 34 7.50 7.55 3.85
N ALA A 35 8.04 7.53 2.62
CA ALA A 35 9.11 8.43 2.20
C ALA A 35 8.68 9.90 2.20
N LEU A 36 7.43 10.19 1.81
CA LEU A 36 6.86 11.55 1.77
C LEU A 36 6.45 12.05 3.16
N THR A 37 5.88 11.19 4.00
CA THR A 37 5.38 11.55 5.34
C THR A 37 6.44 11.45 6.44
N LYS A 38 7.59 10.83 6.15
CA LYS A 38 8.66 10.52 7.12
C LYS A 38 8.22 9.61 8.26
N ILE A 39 7.17 8.83 8.04
CA ILE A 39 6.65 7.86 8.99
C ILE A 39 7.23 6.49 8.64
N PRO A 40 7.92 5.80 9.55
CA PRO A 40 8.56 4.53 9.23
C PRO A 40 7.53 3.42 8.99
N VAL A 41 7.89 2.49 8.12
CA VAL A 41 7.13 1.25 7.87
C VAL A 41 7.56 0.20 8.89
N ARG A 42 6.61 -0.59 9.38
CA ARG A 42 6.88 -1.78 10.17
C ARG A 42 7.76 -2.77 9.40
N HIS A 43 8.86 -3.21 10.01
CA HIS A 43 9.78 -4.18 9.42
C HIS A 43 9.34 -5.65 9.56
N ASP A 44 8.35 -5.94 10.41
CA ASP A 44 7.92 -7.30 10.77
C ASP A 44 6.74 -7.78 9.93
N ILE A 45 6.42 -7.05 8.85
CA ILE A 45 5.29 -7.32 7.96
C ILE A 45 5.76 -7.55 6.53
N ALA A 46 5.05 -8.42 5.82
CA ALA A 46 5.10 -8.54 4.37
C ALA A 46 3.74 -8.15 3.79
N MET A 47 3.72 -7.69 2.54
CA MET A 47 2.48 -7.32 1.87
C MET A 47 2.54 -7.68 0.39
N THR A 48 1.39 -8.06 -0.17
CA THR A 48 1.21 -8.31 -1.59
C THR A 48 -0.18 -7.85 -2.00
N GLY A 49 -0.31 -7.25 -3.17
CA GLY A 49 -1.58 -6.72 -3.67
C GLY A 49 -1.35 -5.79 -4.84
N GLU A 50 -2.17 -5.95 -5.87
CA GLU A 50 -2.28 -4.92 -6.90
C GLU A 50 -3.14 -3.77 -6.36
N ILE A 51 -2.85 -2.53 -6.79
CA ILE A 51 -3.58 -1.34 -6.36
C ILE A 51 -4.16 -0.62 -7.56
N THR A 52 -5.42 -0.19 -7.44
CA THR A 52 -6.06 0.67 -8.44
C THR A 52 -5.83 2.15 -8.16
N LEU A 53 -6.04 3.02 -9.15
CA LEU A 53 -6.01 4.49 -8.96
C LEU A 53 -7.00 5.00 -7.89
N ARG A 54 -8.04 4.22 -7.57
CA ARG A 54 -9.03 4.53 -6.53
C ARG A 54 -8.74 3.86 -5.19
N GLY A 55 -7.55 3.31 -4.99
CA GLY A 55 -7.13 2.72 -3.71
C GLY A 55 -7.66 1.33 -3.42
N ARG A 56 -8.49 0.71 -4.27
CA ARG A 56 -8.87 -0.71 -4.12
C ARG A 56 -7.67 -1.64 -4.26
N VAL A 57 -7.63 -2.67 -3.43
CA VAL A 57 -6.62 -3.73 -3.44
C VAL A 57 -7.15 -4.94 -4.20
N LEU A 58 -6.46 -5.32 -5.27
CA LEU A 58 -6.88 -6.40 -6.17
C LEU A 58 -6.13 -7.71 -5.87
N PRO A 59 -6.73 -8.86 -6.22
CA PRO A 59 -6.14 -10.17 -5.96
C PRO A 59 -4.83 -10.39 -6.69
N ILE A 60 -4.04 -11.30 -6.15
CA ILE A 60 -2.73 -11.69 -6.69
C ILE A 60 -2.65 -13.20 -6.91
N GLY A 61 -1.71 -13.62 -7.74
CA GLY A 61 -1.33 -15.03 -7.85
C GLY A 61 -0.21 -15.41 -6.87
N GLY A 62 -0.10 -16.73 -6.61
CA GLY A 62 1.02 -17.32 -5.88
C GLY A 62 1.05 -17.00 -4.38
N LEU A 63 -0.13 -16.93 -3.73
CA LEU A 63 -0.22 -16.62 -2.30
C LEU A 63 0.55 -17.65 -1.44
N LYS A 64 0.51 -18.92 -1.83
CA LYS A 64 1.23 -20.01 -1.17
C LYS A 64 2.74 -19.79 -1.16
N GLU A 65 3.34 -19.54 -2.31
CA GLU A 65 4.78 -19.33 -2.46
C GLU A 65 5.23 -18.08 -1.71
N LYS A 66 4.43 -17.01 -1.78
CA LYS A 66 4.68 -15.74 -1.07
C LYS A 66 4.60 -15.90 0.44
N SER A 67 3.61 -16.65 0.95
CA SER A 67 3.48 -16.94 2.38
C SER A 67 4.64 -17.79 2.90
N LEU A 68 5.07 -18.79 2.12
CA LEU A 68 6.26 -19.59 2.43
C LEU A 68 7.54 -18.73 2.47
N ALA A 69 7.68 -17.78 1.55
CA ALA A 69 8.81 -16.85 1.55
C ALA A 69 8.80 -15.93 2.77
N ALA A 70 7.63 -15.36 3.12
CA ALA A 70 7.47 -14.53 4.31
C ALA A 70 7.84 -15.29 5.59
N HIS A 71 7.36 -16.53 5.73
CA HIS A 71 7.72 -17.40 6.86
C HIS A 71 9.23 -17.69 6.92
N ARG A 72 9.88 -17.98 5.79
CA ARG A 72 11.34 -18.19 5.74
C ARG A 72 12.14 -16.94 6.12
N ALA A 73 11.58 -15.76 5.86
CA ALA A 73 12.16 -14.48 6.23
C ALA A 73 11.80 -14.04 7.67
N GLU A 74 11.19 -14.93 8.47
CA GLU A 74 10.80 -14.67 9.87
C GLU A 74 9.84 -13.48 10.05
N ILE A 75 9.07 -13.17 9.01
CA ILE A 75 8.00 -12.17 9.05
C ILE A 75 6.87 -12.68 9.95
N ARG A 76 6.23 -11.78 10.70
CA ARG A 76 5.17 -12.12 11.66
C ARG A 76 3.77 -11.98 11.08
N GLU A 77 3.60 -11.03 10.16
CA GLU A 77 2.30 -10.67 9.61
C GLU A 77 2.38 -10.48 8.09
N VAL A 78 1.37 -11.00 7.37
CA VAL A 78 1.25 -10.87 5.92
C VAL A 78 -0.07 -10.18 5.58
N ILE A 79 0.02 -9.03 4.92
CA ILE A 79 -1.14 -8.30 4.40
C ILE A 79 -1.49 -8.86 3.02
N ILE A 80 -2.75 -9.28 2.85
CA ILE A 80 -3.24 -9.91 1.63
C ILE A 80 -4.57 -9.28 1.15
N PRO A 81 -4.86 -9.31 -0.16
CA PRO A 81 -6.13 -8.85 -0.69
C PRO A 81 -7.30 -9.70 -0.18
N LYS A 82 -8.45 -9.08 0.03
CA LYS A 82 -9.69 -9.74 0.46
C LYS A 82 -10.10 -10.92 -0.40
N GLU A 83 -9.96 -10.78 -1.70
CA GLU A 83 -10.32 -11.83 -2.65
C GLU A 83 -9.39 -13.06 -2.57
N ASN A 84 -8.21 -12.93 -1.97
CA ASN A 84 -7.25 -14.02 -1.77
C ASN A 84 -7.46 -14.78 -0.44
N GLU A 85 -8.41 -14.38 0.41
CA GLU A 85 -8.67 -15.08 1.68
C GLU A 85 -8.99 -16.57 1.46
N LYS A 86 -9.72 -16.89 0.39
CA LYS A 86 -10.03 -18.27 -0.02
C LYS A 86 -8.78 -19.09 -0.38
N ASP A 87 -7.71 -18.44 -0.86
CA ASP A 87 -6.49 -19.12 -1.29
C ASP A 87 -5.59 -19.49 -0.09
N LEU A 88 -5.93 -19.03 1.12
CA LEU A 88 -5.26 -19.44 2.36
C LEU A 88 -5.39 -20.95 2.63
N GLU A 89 -6.41 -21.60 2.07
CA GLU A 89 -6.56 -23.06 2.15
C GLU A 89 -5.40 -23.82 1.48
N GLU A 90 -4.74 -23.19 0.50
CA GLU A 90 -3.58 -23.77 -0.18
C GLU A 90 -2.26 -23.62 0.61
N VAL A 91 -2.26 -22.75 1.63
CA VAL A 91 -1.09 -22.50 2.48
C VAL A 91 -0.95 -23.65 3.49
N PRO A 92 0.25 -24.26 3.61
CA PRO A 92 0.46 -25.33 4.60
C PRO A 92 0.09 -24.89 6.02
N LYS A 93 -0.67 -25.73 6.74
CA LYS A 93 -1.18 -25.42 8.09
C LYS A 93 -0.11 -25.01 9.09
N SER A 94 1.11 -25.53 8.97
CA SER A 94 2.24 -25.14 9.82
C SER A 94 2.59 -23.65 9.64
N VAL A 95 2.68 -23.21 8.38
CA VAL A 95 2.98 -21.83 7.98
C VAL A 95 1.82 -20.90 8.32
N ALA A 96 0.60 -21.35 8.03
CA ALA A 96 -0.59 -20.56 8.30
C ALA A 96 -0.79 -20.27 9.81
N LYS A 97 -0.33 -21.17 10.68
CA LYS A 97 -0.37 -20.97 12.15
C LYS A 97 0.73 -20.05 12.67
N SER A 98 1.86 -19.97 11.99
CA SER A 98 2.99 -19.11 12.38
C SER A 98 2.87 -17.67 11.90
N LEU A 99 2.05 -17.42 10.87
CA LEU A 99 1.85 -16.10 10.28
C LEU A 99 0.48 -15.55 10.67
N LYS A 100 0.43 -14.28 11.04
CA LYS A 100 -0.83 -13.53 11.10
C LYS A 100 -1.18 -13.05 9.69
N PHE A 101 -2.35 -13.42 9.18
CA PHE A 101 -2.85 -12.83 7.92
C PHE A 101 -3.78 -11.67 8.22
N THR A 102 -3.53 -10.54 7.57
CA THR A 102 -4.37 -9.35 7.63
C THR A 102 -4.97 -9.12 6.26
N VAL A 103 -6.29 -9.26 6.20
CA VAL A 103 -7.07 -9.22 4.96
C VAL A 103 -7.56 -7.78 4.74
N VAL A 104 -7.31 -7.23 3.55
CA VAL A 104 -7.61 -5.81 3.24
C VAL A 104 -8.30 -5.67 1.88
N ASP A 105 -9.15 -4.65 1.75
CA ASP A 105 -9.85 -4.30 0.50
C ASP A 105 -9.42 -2.92 -0.03
N HIS A 106 -8.95 -2.04 0.85
CA HIS A 106 -8.55 -0.68 0.50
C HIS A 106 -7.15 -0.28 1.01
N MET A 107 -6.50 0.64 0.30
CA MET A 107 -5.15 1.13 0.63
C MET A 107 -5.08 1.81 2.01
N ASP A 108 -6.18 2.40 2.47
CA ASP A 108 -6.23 3.00 3.82
C ASP A 108 -5.97 1.95 4.91
N GLU A 109 -6.50 0.73 4.73
CA GLU A 109 -6.27 -0.38 5.66
C GLU A 109 -4.80 -0.82 5.60
N VAL A 110 -4.23 -0.92 4.39
CA VAL A 110 -2.81 -1.24 4.21
C VAL A 110 -1.94 -0.23 4.97
N LEU A 111 -2.18 1.08 4.79
CA LEU A 111 -1.41 2.13 5.45
C LEU A 111 -1.56 2.08 6.97
N ARG A 112 -2.77 1.84 7.48
CA ARG A 112 -3.04 1.67 8.93
C ARG A 112 -2.25 0.54 9.54
N HIS A 113 -2.14 -0.59 8.83
CA HIS A 113 -1.41 -1.76 9.32
C HIS A 113 0.10 -1.65 9.14
N SER A 114 0.56 -0.83 8.19
CA SER A 114 1.95 -0.79 7.77
C SER A 114 2.78 0.32 8.38
N LEU A 115 2.19 1.49 8.62
CA LEU A 115 2.92 2.65 9.16
C LEU A 115 2.96 2.62 10.69
N VAL A 116 4.09 3.01 11.26
CA VAL A 116 4.24 3.18 12.71
C VAL A 116 3.63 4.54 13.09
N LEU A 117 2.34 4.52 13.44
CA LEU A 117 1.56 5.70 13.80
C LEU A 117 1.27 5.73 15.31
N ASP A 118 1.52 6.86 15.96
CA ASP A 118 1.15 7.06 17.37
C ASP A 118 -0.36 7.13 17.56
N SER A 119 -1.05 7.80 16.62
CA SER A 119 -2.50 7.93 16.58
C SER A 119 -3.02 7.75 15.15
N PRO A 120 -3.39 6.52 14.75
CA PRO A 120 -3.90 6.25 13.41
C PRO A 120 -5.15 7.08 13.08
N ASP A 121 -6.10 7.19 14.01
CA ASP A 121 -7.37 7.87 13.74
C ASP A 121 -7.18 9.35 13.44
N GLU A 122 -6.28 10.03 14.17
CA GLU A 122 -5.94 11.42 13.88
C GLU A 122 -5.25 11.59 12.53
N PHE A 123 -4.33 10.69 12.18
CA PHE A 123 -3.62 10.74 10.91
C PHE A 123 -4.60 10.70 9.72
N PHE A 124 -5.55 9.75 9.74
CA PHE A 124 -6.55 9.62 8.67
C PHE A 124 -7.65 10.68 8.74
N ALA A 125 -7.95 11.23 9.92
CA ALA A 125 -8.86 12.37 10.04
C ALA A 125 -8.28 13.63 9.37
N ARG A 126 -6.99 13.91 9.58
CA ARG A 126 -6.29 15.04 8.93
C ARG A 126 -6.24 14.88 7.41
N ALA A 127 -5.98 13.68 6.92
CA ALA A 127 -5.98 13.39 5.48
C ALA A 127 -7.34 13.71 4.83
N LYS A 128 -8.44 13.28 5.45
CA LYS A 128 -9.80 13.57 4.96
C LYS A 128 -10.16 15.06 4.97
N ILE A 129 -9.56 15.83 5.87
CA ILE A 129 -9.76 17.29 5.91
C ILE A 129 -9.00 17.94 4.75
N ALA A 130 -7.74 17.55 4.53
CA ALA A 130 -6.94 18.05 3.42
C ALA A 130 -7.56 17.75 2.04
N ASP A 131 -8.17 16.56 1.87
CA ASP A 131 -8.89 16.21 0.64
C ASP A 131 -10.08 17.13 0.38
N LYS A 132 -10.84 17.47 1.43
CA LYS A 132 -11.98 18.40 1.32
C LYS A 132 -11.55 19.82 1.00
N GLU A 133 -10.51 20.32 1.68
CA GLU A 133 -9.97 21.66 1.44
C GLU A 133 -9.41 21.81 0.02
N SER A 134 -8.75 20.77 -0.51
CA SER A 134 -8.23 20.77 -1.88
C SER A 134 -9.32 20.63 -2.93
N GLU A 135 -10.37 19.83 -2.69
CA GLU A 135 -11.56 19.79 -3.55
C GLU A 135 -12.34 21.12 -3.55
N GLU A 136 -12.43 21.80 -2.41
CA GLU A 136 -13.11 23.10 -2.27
C GLU A 136 -12.31 24.24 -2.92
N ALA A 137 -10.98 24.21 -2.79
CA ALA A 137 -10.09 25.12 -3.51
C ALA A 137 -10.18 24.94 -5.04
N ALA A 138 -10.23 23.70 -5.53
CA ALA A 138 -10.37 23.41 -6.96
C ALA A 138 -11.74 23.84 -7.54
N ARG A 139 -12.80 23.86 -6.72
CA ARG A 139 -14.14 24.33 -7.12
C ARG A 139 -14.30 25.85 -7.09
N THR A 140 -13.49 26.55 -6.31
CA THR A 140 -13.57 28.01 -6.15
C THR A 140 -12.61 28.78 -7.04
N THR A 141 -11.63 28.13 -7.67
CA THR A 141 -10.85 28.70 -8.77
C THR A 141 -11.74 28.90 -10.01
N PRO A 142 -11.98 30.15 -10.47
CA PRO A 142 -12.70 30.39 -11.72
C PRO A 142 -11.92 29.74 -12.88
N PRO A 143 -12.59 29.22 -13.92
CA PRO A 143 -11.87 28.84 -15.13
C PRO A 143 -11.16 30.10 -15.63
N THR A 144 -9.83 30.06 -15.73
CA THR A 144 -9.06 31.10 -16.40
C THR A 144 -9.63 31.23 -17.80
N SER A 145 -10.45 32.27 -18.02
CA SER A 145 -10.88 32.66 -19.34
C SER A 145 -9.62 33.06 -20.08
N SER A 146 -9.08 32.17 -20.89
CA SER A 146 -8.11 32.53 -21.92
C SER A 146 -8.86 33.35 -22.97
N SER A 147 -9.09 34.62 -22.64
CA SER A 147 -9.37 35.67 -23.59
C SER A 147 -8.13 35.88 -24.45
N VAL A 148 -8.24 35.48 -25.71
CA VAL A 148 -7.75 36.18 -26.91
C VAL A 148 -6.40 36.90 -26.77
N GLN A 149 -5.39 36.38 -27.46
CA GLN A 149 -4.76 37.05 -28.62
C GLN A 149 -4.03 36.03 -29.48
#